data_AF-A0A1V9YRP0-F1
#
_entry.id   AF-A0A1V9YRP0-F1
#
_cell.length_a   1.000
_cell.length_b   1.000
_cell.length_c   1.000
_cell.angle_alpha   90.00
_cell.angle_beta   90.00
_cell.angle_gamma   90.00
#
_symmetry.space_group_name_H-M   'P 1'
#
loop_
_entity.id
_entity.type
_entity.pdbx_description
1 polymer ?
#
loop_
_entity_poly.entity_id
_entity_poly.type
_entity_poly.pdbx_seq_one_letter_code
_entity_poly.pdbx_strand_id
1 'polypeptide(L)'
;MVFLVNLLAHSAGNRNLELITSKQHETKVEGIKMPTFSGYPDECLSTILFQCKTYWECKNIAFNAPANQRKCMAMVVANLRGPAAN
;
A
#
# COMPACT_ATOMS: atom_id res chain seq x y z
N MET A 1 -31.70 6.95 -18.21
CA MET A 1 -31.37 8.16 -17.40
C MET A 1 -32.03 8.00 -16.04
N VAL A 2 -31.23 7.62 -15.06
CA VAL A 2 -31.60 7.01 -13.78
C VAL A 2 -32.06 8.07 -12.78
N PHE A 3 -33.29 8.57 -12.92
CA PHE A 3 -33.86 9.57 -12.00
C PHE A 3 -35.12 9.12 -11.25
N LEU A 4 -35.43 7.81 -11.25
CA LEU A 4 -36.61 7.27 -10.56
C LEU A 4 -36.33 6.55 -9.24
N VAL A 5 -35.12 6.63 -8.68
CA VAL A 5 -34.77 5.88 -7.45
C VAL A 5 -34.80 6.75 -6.19
N ASN A 6 -34.89 8.09 -6.31
CA ASN A 6 -34.67 8.98 -5.16
C ASN A 6 -35.93 9.57 -4.51
N LEU A 7 -37.14 9.10 -4.85
CA LEU A 7 -38.40 9.63 -4.32
C LEU A 7 -39.18 8.65 -3.43
N LEU A 8 -38.50 7.73 -2.76
CA LEU A 8 -39.10 6.84 -1.75
C LEU A 8 -38.25 6.71 -0.48
N ALA A 9 -37.36 7.67 -0.20
CA ALA A 9 -36.51 7.65 0.99
C ALA A 9 -37.10 8.35 2.22
N HIS A 10 -38.37 8.77 2.21
CA HIS A 10 -38.99 9.49 3.34
C HIS A 10 -40.22 8.85 3.96
N SER A 11 -40.58 7.62 3.61
CA SER A 11 -41.70 6.94 4.28
C SER A 11 -41.56 5.43 4.24
N ALA A 12 -40.76 4.90 5.17
CA ALA A 12 -41.01 3.66 5.91
C ALA A 12 -39.72 3.06 6.48
N GLY A 13 -39.70 2.79 7.78
CA GLY A 13 -39.28 1.47 8.26
C GLY A 13 -37.79 1.13 8.30
N ASN A 14 -37.10 1.69 9.28
CA ASN A 14 -36.42 0.95 10.36
C ASN A 14 -35.69 -0.39 10.03
N ARG A 15 -34.35 -0.32 10.19
CA ARG A 15 -33.36 -1.37 10.60
C ARG A 15 -32.77 -2.27 9.51
N ASN A 16 -31.43 -2.26 9.48
CA ASN A 16 -30.50 -3.10 8.71
C ASN A 16 -30.07 -2.56 7.33
N LEU A 17 -29.52 -1.33 7.30
CA LEU A 17 -28.33 -1.12 6.48
C LEU A 17 -27.13 -1.61 7.29
N GLU A 18 -26.96 -2.93 7.33
CA GLU A 18 -25.68 -3.50 7.71
C GLU A 18 -24.66 -2.99 6.70
N LEU A 19 -23.78 -2.13 7.22
CA LEU A 19 -22.44 -1.85 6.78
C LEU A 19 -21.84 -2.98 5.93
N ILE A 20 -22.12 -2.98 4.63
CA ILE A 20 -21.18 -3.52 3.65
C ILE A 20 -20.13 -2.43 3.42
N THR A 21 -19.50 -1.95 4.50
CA THR A 21 -18.10 -1.60 4.39
C THR A 21 -17.44 -2.95 4.14
N SER A 22 -17.23 -3.28 2.87
CA SER A 22 -16.19 -4.24 2.55
C SER A 22 -14.92 -3.61 3.10
N LYS A 23 -14.61 -3.89 4.37
CA LYS A 23 -13.26 -3.86 4.89
C LYS A 23 -12.52 -4.74 3.90
N GLN A 24 -11.91 -4.12 2.90
CA GLN A 24 -10.84 -4.76 2.16
C GLN A 24 -9.83 -5.07 3.23
N HIS A 25 -9.90 -6.29 3.73
CA HIS A 25 -8.95 -6.81 4.69
C HIS A 25 -7.68 -6.93 3.87
N GLU A 26 -6.90 -5.84 3.82
CA GLU A 26 -5.60 -5.79 3.17
C GLU A 26 -4.80 -6.95 3.75
N THR A 27 -4.76 -8.04 3.00
CA THR A 27 -4.23 -9.30 3.48
C THR A 27 -2.73 -9.12 3.45
N LYS A 28 -2.15 -8.93 4.63
CA LYS A 28 -0.70 -8.86 4.79
C LYS A 28 -0.08 -10.07 4.10
N VAL A 29 0.77 -9.82 3.12
CA VAL A 29 1.47 -10.89 2.40
C VAL A 29 2.71 -11.27 3.21
N GLU A 30 2.76 -12.52 3.64
CA GLU A 30 3.91 -13.08 4.36
C GLU A 30 4.94 -13.67 3.40
N GLY A 31 6.19 -13.83 3.87
CA GLY A 31 7.28 -14.41 3.08
C GLY A 31 7.98 -13.48 2.07
N ILE A 32 7.44 -12.29 1.82
CA ILE A 32 8.13 -11.28 1.00
C ILE A 32 9.30 -10.63 1.75
N LYS A 33 10.37 -10.29 1.03
CA LYS A 33 11.56 -9.62 1.54
C LYS A 33 11.67 -8.21 0.96
N MET A 34 12.34 -7.33 1.69
CA MET A 34 12.67 -6.00 1.20
C MET A 34 13.55 -6.13 -0.06
N PRO A 35 13.25 -5.41 -1.15
CA PRO A 35 14.09 -5.41 -2.35
C PRO A 35 15.51 -4.92 -2.04
N THR A 36 16.47 -5.48 -2.76
CA THR A 36 17.90 -5.13 -2.68
C THR A 36 18.30 -4.34 -3.92
N PHE A 37 19.18 -3.35 -3.75
CA PHE A 37 19.72 -2.56 -4.86
C PHE A 37 21.23 -2.44 -4.75
N SER A 38 21.95 -2.85 -5.78
CA SER A 38 23.41 -2.90 -5.79
C SER A 38 24.04 -1.67 -6.45
N GLY A 39 23.30 -0.95 -7.28
CA GLY A 39 23.79 0.21 -8.04
C GLY A 39 24.54 -0.16 -9.31
N TYR A 40 24.34 -1.36 -9.86
CA TYR A 40 24.94 -1.74 -11.13
C TYR A 40 24.16 -1.18 -12.33
N PRO A 41 24.80 -0.93 -13.48
CA PRO A 41 24.15 -0.30 -14.64
C PRO A 41 22.97 -1.08 -15.24
N ASP A 42 22.93 -2.39 -15.02
CA ASP A 42 21.86 -3.31 -15.44
C ASP A 42 20.66 -3.30 -14.48
N GLU A 43 20.78 -2.72 -13.29
CA GLU A 43 19.68 -2.56 -12.36
C GLU A 43 18.86 -1.29 -12.66
N CYS A 44 17.54 -1.46 -12.74
CA CYS A 44 16.62 -0.36 -13.01
C CYS A 44 16.08 0.25 -11.70
N LEU A 45 16.48 1.48 -11.38
CA LEU A 45 16.05 2.18 -10.17
C LEU A 45 14.53 2.31 -10.04
N SER A 46 13.81 2.60 -11.13
CA SER A 46 12.35 2.73 -11.09
C SER A 46 11.65 1.40 -10.73
N THR A 47 12.20 0.28 -11.19
CA THR A 47 11.72 -1.06 -10.84
C THR A 47 11.91 -1.35 -9.36
N ILE A 48 13.08 -1.02 -8.80
CA ILE A 48 13.34 -1.16 -7.37
C ILE A 48 12.41 -0.28 -6.53
N LEU A 49 12.21 0.98 -6.92
CA LEU A 49 11.30 1.89 -6.21
C LEU A 49 9.86 1.38 -6.22
N PHE A 50 9.41 0.80 -7.33
CA PHE A 50 8.11 0.14 -7.41
C PHE A 50 8.03 -1.05 -6.45
N GLN A 51 9.02 -1.95 -6.47
CA GLN A 51 9.05 -3.11 -5.57
C GLN A 51 9.08 -2.71 -4.09
N CYS A 52 9.78 -1.64 -3.72
CA CYS A 52 9.79 -1.12 -2.35
C CYS A 52 8.40 -0.65 -1.91
N LYS A 53 7.68 0.06 -2.79
CA LYS A 53 6.28 0.48 -2.52
C LYS A 53 5.38 -0.73 -2.32
N THR A 54 5.44 -1.70 -3.23
CA THR A 54 4.68 -2.95 -3.11
C THR A 54 5.00 -3.69 -1.81
N TYR A 55 6.28 -3.74 -1.40
CA TYR A 55 6.67 -4.36 -0.13
C TYR A 55 6.00 -3.68 1.07
N TRP A 56 5.98 -2.34 1.12
CA TRP A 56 5.33 -1.61 2.21
C TRP A 56 3.82 -1.81 2.22
N GLU A 57 3.17 -1.76 1.06
CA GLU A 57 1.74 -2.05 0.90
C GLU A 57 1.40 -3.46 1.41
N CYS A 58 2.17 -4.46 0.97
CA CYS A 58 1.99 -5.84 1.42
C CYS A 58 2.26 -6.05 2.92
N LYS A 59 3.08 -5.21 3.56
CA LYS A 59 3.32 -5.24 5.01
C LYS A 59 2.38 -4.32 5.80
N ASN A 60 1.39 -3.71 5.14
CA ASN A 60 0.50 -2.71 5.73
C ASN A 60 1.28 -1.56 6.41
N ILE A 61 2.28 -1.04 5.71
CA ILE A 61 3.09 0.11 6.15
C ILE A 61 2.65 1.31 5.32
N ALA A 62 2.01 2.29 5.97
CA ALA A 62 1.63 3.55 5.35
C ALA A 62 2.87 4.43 5.07
N PHE A 63 3.59 4.16 3.97
CA PHE A 63 4.85 4.84 3.63
C PHE A 63 4.67 6.34 3.31
N ASN A 64 3.47 6.76 2.93
CA ASN A 64 3.12 8.17 2.72
C ASN A 64 2.94 8.96 4.03
N ALA A 65 2.78 8.28 5.17
CA ALA A 65 2.64 8.93 6.46
C ALA A 65 4.01 9.47 6.93
N PRO A 66 4.12 10.76 7.33
CA PRO A 66 5.38 11.36 7.78
C PRO A 66 6.07 10.57 8.90
N ALA A 67 5.29 9.98 9.81
CA ALA A 67 5.80 9.15 10.91
C ALA A 67 6.59 7.92 10.43
N ASN A 68 6.28 7.38 9.25
CA ASN A 68 6.89 6.17 8.70
C ASN A 68 8.06 6.46 7.74
N GLN A 69 8.22 7.69 7.26
CA GLN A 69 9.23 8.02 6.24
C GLN A 69 10.65 7.64 6.67
N ARG A 70 11.04 7.98 7.91
CA ARG A 70 12.37 7.61 8.45
C ARG A 70 12.58 6.10 8.50
N LYS A 71 11.57 5.34 8.92
CA LYS A 71 11.62 3.87 8.97
C LYS A 71 11.72 3.26 7.56
N CYS A 72 10.95 3.78 6.61
CA CYS A 72 10.98 3.32 5.21
C CYS A 72 12.35 3.59 4.58
N MET A 73 12.91 4.78 4.81
CA MET A 73 14.26 5.13 4.35
C MET A 73 15.32 4.21 4.97
N ALA A 74 15.26 3.97 6.29
CA ALA A 74 16.18 3.05 6.95
C ALA A 74 16.12 1.63 6.38
N MET A 75 14.93 1.14 6.02
CA MET A 75 14.78 -0.16 5.36
C MET A 75 15.42 -0.19 3.97
N VAL A 76 15.29 0.87 3.17
CA VAL A 76 15.96 0.97 1.86
C VAL A 76 17.47 0.96 2.05
N VAL A 77 17.99 1.83 2.91
CA VAL A 77 19.44 1.96 3.18
C VAL A 77 20.04 0.63 3.67
N ALA A 78 19.34 -0.09 4.56
CA ALA A 78 19.79 -1.39 5.04
C ALA A 78 19.84 -2.49 3.95
N ASN A 79 19.16 -2.29 2.82
CA ASN A 79 19.12 -3.21 1.69
C ASN A 79 19.92 -2.71 0.47
N LEU A 80 20.70 -1.64 0.62
CA LEU A 80 21.70 -1.27 -0.37
C LEU A 80 22.87 -2.28 -0.30
N ARG A 81 23.42 -2.63 -1.46
CA ARG A 81 24.58 -3.51 -1.61
C ARG A 81 25.54 -2.92 -2.62
N GLY A 82 26.71 -3.54 -2.78
CA GLY A 82 27.66 -3.18 -3.84
C GLY A 82 28.01 -1.69 -3.86
N PRO A 83 28.19 -1.10 -5.06
CA PRO A 83 28.44 0.33 -5.23
C PRO A 83 27.41 1.27 -4.56
N ALA A 84 26.14 0.87 -4.45
CA ALA A 84 25.10 1.70 -3.84
C ALA A 84 25.21 1.80 -2.31
N ALA A 85 25.98 0.92 -1.66
CA ALA A 85 26.16 0.93 -0.22
C ALA A 85 27.41 1.70 0.25
N ASN A 86 28.22 2.23 -0.68
CA ASN A 86 29.49 2.90 -0.42
C ASN A 86 29.40 4.43 -0.47
#